data_AF-A0A941CUN0-F1
#
_entry.id   AF-A0A941CUN0-F1
#
_cell.length_a   1.000
_cell.length_b   1.000
_cell.length_c   1.000
_cell.angle_alpha   90.00
_cell.angle_beta   90.00
_cell.angle_gamma   90.00
#
_symmetry.space_group_name_H-M   'P 1'
#
loop_
_entity.id
_entity.type
_entity.pdbx_description
1 polymer ?
#
loop_
_entity_poly.entity_id
_entity_poly.type
_entity_poly.pdbx_seq_one_letter_code
_entity_poly.pdbx_strand_id
1 'polypeptide(L)'
;MIKEKLFSDHVSDEWLIHIKNDERVGVQKLLEQFEKRQLKKQELKKAFYEMMQYENKLKSQGVQLIAGIDEVGRGPIAGPVVAAAVILPEDFYLPGLTDSKKLSEQKRESFFDVITDQAIAVGLGIVSPTEIDLMNIHQASLESMKRAVHELLIQPEHLLIDAMKLPDLNYPQTSIIKGDAKSISIAAASVVAKVTRDRMMKDIASDYPGYGFEKHMGYGTREHLEALKTLGSTPYHRKSFAPVNQFV
;
A
#
# COMPACT_ATOMS: atom_id res chain seq x y z
N MET A 1 -21.95 -23.61 20.88
CA MET A 1 -21.05 -23.84 22.03
C MET A 1 -19.58 -24.04 21.67
N ILE A 2 -19.10 -25.18 21.15
CA ILE A 2 -17.65 -25.39 20.90
C ILE A 2 -17.10 -24.46 19.81
N LYS A 3 -17.84 -24.34 18.69
CA LYS A 3 -17.48 -23.41 17.61
C LYS A 3 -17.43 -21.96 18.10
N GLU A 4 -18.43 -21.48 18.83
CA GLU A 4 -18.41 -20.11 19.37
C GLU A 4 -17.23 -19.88 20.31
N LYS A 5 -16.91 -20.86 21.16
CA LYS A 5 -15.82 -20.74 22.13
C LYS A 5 -14.44 -20.75 21.46
N LEU A 6 -14.19 -21.65 20.49
CA LEU A 6 -12.97 -21.63 19.68
C LEU A 6 -12.82 -20.34 18.86
N PHE A 7 -13.93 -19.67 18.53
CA PHE A 7 -13.93 -18.45 17.74
C PHE A 7 -14.01 -17.17 18.58
N SER A 8 -13.97 -17.30 19.92
CA SER A 8 -13.82 -16.19 20.85
C SER A 8 -12.35 -15.79 21.04
N ASP A 9 -12.11 -14.58 21.53
CA ASP A 9 -10.75 -14.04 21.71
C ASP A 9 -9.95 -14.73 22.82
N HIS A 10 -10.61 -15.43 23.73
CA HIS A 10 -9.99 -16.02 24.92
C HIS A 10 -10.39 -17.49 25.07
N VAL A 11 -9.48 -18.38 24.67
CA VAL A 11 -9.61 -19.83 24.87
C VAL A 11 -8.56 -20.26 25.88
N SER A 12 -8.97 -20.82 27.01
CA SER A 12 -8.02 -21.31 28.02
C SER A 12 -7.31 -22.57 27.55
N ASP A 13 -6.03 -22.69 27.92
CA ASP A 13 -5.21 -23.86 27.59
C ASP A 13 -5.79 -25.16 28.14
N GLU A 14 -6.34 -25.13 29.36
CA GLU A 14 -7.04 -26.27 29.97
C GLU A 14 -8.23 -26.75 29.13
N TRP A 15 -9.01 -25.82 28.56
CA TRP A 15 -10.15 -26.17 27.73
C TRP A 15 -9.71 -26.70 26.35
N LEU A 16 -8.62 -26.18 25.79
CA LEU A 16 -8.01 -26.70 24.56
C LEU A 16 -7.49 -28.14 24.74
N ILE A 17 -6.88 -28.45 25.89
CA ILE A 17 -6.45 -29.81 26.23
C ILE A 17 -7.65 -30.76 26.29
N HIS A 18 -8.76 -30.32 26.90
CA HIS A 18 -9.98 -31.13 26.96
C HIS A 18 -10.58 -31.38 25.57
N ILE A 19 -10.64 -30.35 24.71
CA ILE A 19 -11.17 -30.46 23.35
C ILE A 19 -10.27 -31.31 22.44
N LYS A 20 -8.95 -31.32 22.67
CA LYS A 20 -8.01 -32.19 21.92
C LYS A 20 -8.37 -33.67 22.04
N ASN A 21 -8.90 -34.09 23.18
CA ASN A 21 -9.32 -35.47 23.42
C ASN A 21 -10.73 -35.80 22.90
N ASP A 22 -11.44 -34.86 22.28
CA ASP A 22 -12.79 -35.07 21.76
C ASP A 22 -12.77 -35.72 20.37
N GLU A 23 -13.02 -37.02 20.28
CA GLU A 23 -12.87 -37.80 19.03
C GLU A 23 -13.91 -37.48 17.93
N ARG A 24 -14.91 -36.62 18.20
CA ARG A 24 -15.93 -36.29 17.19
C ARG A 24 -15.27 -35.59 16.01
N VAL A 25 -15.43 -36.17 14.82
CA VAL A 25 -14.84 -35.66 13.55
C VAL A 25 -15.12 -34.16 13.33
N GLY A 26 -16.32 -33.69 13.68
CA GLY A 26 -16.67 -32.27 13.57
C GLY A 26 -15.89 -31.36 14.53
N VAL A 27 -15.58 -31.84 15.74
CA VAL A 27 -14.80 -31.10 16.74
C VAL A 27 -13.32 -31.09 16.34
N GLN A 28 -12.78 -32.22 15.91
CA GLN A 28 -11.41 -32.31 15.41
C GLN A 28 -11.17 -31.38 14.21
N LYS A 29 -12.11 -31.32 13.25
CA LYS A 29 -12.04 -30.36 12.13
C LYS A 29 -12.07 -28.90 12.59
N LEU A 30 -12.89 -28.56 13.59
CA LEU A 30 -12.94 -27.20 14.15
C LEU A 30 -11.64 -26.84 14.88
N LEU A 31 -11.04 -27.81 15.57
CA LEU A 31 -9.76 -27.65 16.25
C LEU A 31 -8.61 -27.42 15.25
N GLU A 32 -8.54 -28.19 14.16
CA GLU A 32 -7.55 -27.97 13.09
C GLU A 32 -7.67 -26.57 12.48
N GLN A 33 -8.90 -26.10 12.22
CA GLN A 33 -9.15 -24.74 11.72
C GLN A 33 -8.70 -23.67 12.72
N PHE A 34 -8.98 -23.89 14.01
CA PHE A 34 -8.53 -23.01 15.08
C PHE A 34 -7.00 -22.94 15.14
N GLU A 35 -6.32 -24.08 15.19
CA GLU A 35 -4.86 -24.16 15.27
C GLU A 35 -4.19 -23.49 14.05
N LYS A 36 -4.67 -23.77 12.83
CA LYS A 36 -4.20 -23.09 11.61
C LYS A 36 -4.36 -21.58 11.70
N ARG A 37 -5.48 -21.10 12.22
CA ARG A 37 -5.73 -19.66 12.40
C ARG A 37 -4.80 -19.04 13.44
N GLN A 38 -4.56 -19.72 14.56
CA GLN A 38 -3.62 -19.23 15.59
C GLN A 38 -2.19 -19.18 15.05
N LEU A 39 -1.75 -20.22 14.35
CA LEU A 39 -0.44 -20.25 13.70
C LEU A 39 -0.34 -19.08 12.71
N LYS A 40 -1.37 -18.85 11.89
CA LYS A 40 -1.36 -17.73 10.94
C LYS A 40 -1.29 -16.38 11.64
N LYS A 41 -2.01 -16.18 12.75
CA LYS A 41 -1.95 -14.96 13.55
C LYS A 41 -0.55 -14.74 14.13
N GLN A 42 0.11 -15.79 14.62
CA GLN A 42 1.48 -15.73 15.11
C GLN A 42 2.48 -15.39 14.00
N GLU A 43 2.36 -16.01 12.82
CA GLU A 43 3.19 -15.70 11.65
C GLU A 43 3.06 -14.24 11.24
N LEU A 44 1.83 -13.71 11.14
CA LEU A 44 1.58 -12.33 10.75
C LEU A 44 2.12 -11.35 11.81
N LYS A 45 1.99 -11.69 13.10
CA LYS A 45 2.58 -10.91 14.19
C LYS A 45 4.12 -10.89 14.09
N LYS A 46 4.74 -12.04 13.86
CA LYS A 46 6.19 -12.16 13.69
C LYS A 46 6.67 -11.33 12.49
N ALA A 47 6.03 -11.51 11.33
CA ALA A 47 6.36 -10.78 10.11
C ALA A 47 6.22 -9.25 10.30
N PHE A 48 5.20 -8.81 11.03
CA PHE A 48 5.01 -7.39 11.35
C PHE A 48 6.21 -6.81 12.11
N TYR A 49 6.67 -7.47 13.18
CA TYR A 49 7.82 -6.99 13.95
C TYR A 49 9.15 -7.11 13.19
N GLU A 50 9.30 -8.11 12.32
CA GLU A 50 10.47 -8.21 11.43
C GLU A 50 10.52 -7.03 10.45
N MET A 51 9.37 -6.60 9.93
CA MET A 51 9.25 -5.41 9.09
C MET A 51 9.45 -4.09 9.86
N MET A 52 9.41 -4.08 11.20
CA MET A 52 9.70 -2.87 11.98
C MET A 52 11.21 -2.64 12.20
N GLN A 53 12.09 -3.45 11.60
CA GLN A 53 13.53 -3.39 11.88
C GLN A 53 14.16 -2.02 11.60
N TYR A 54 13.70 -1.30 10.58
CA TYR A 54 14.25 0.01 10.22
C TYR A 54 13.75 1.10 11.16
N GLU A 55 12.46 1.07 11.47
CA GLU A 55 11.80 1.96 12.42
C GLU A 55 12.43 1.79 13.81
N ASN A 56 12.57 0.55 14.29
CA ASN A 56 13.15 0.27 15.60
C ASN A 56 14.62 0.69 15.69
N LYS A 57 15.38 0.51 14.61
CA LYS A 57 16.77 0.98 14.55
C LYS A 57 16.83 2.51 14.69
N LEU A 58 16.00 3.25 13.96
CA LEU A 58 15.94 4.72 14.06
C LEU A 58 15.43 5.19 15.44
N LYS A 59 14.38 4.55 15.98
CA LYS A 59 13.86 4.83 17.33
C LYS A 59 14.93 4.65 18.41
N SER A 60 15.76 3.60 18.31
CA SER A 60 16.90 3.39 19.23
C SER A 60 17.96 4.50 19.19
N GLN A 61 17.95 5.32 18.14
CA GLN A 61 18.81 6.49 17.95
C GLN A 61 18.12 7.80 18.36
N GLY A 62 16.91 7.73 18.91
CA GLY A 62 16.13 8.89 19.36
C GLY A 62 15.22 9.51 18.29
N VAL A 63 15.13 8.91 17.09
CA VAL A 63 14.25 9.39 16.03
C VAL A 63 12.81 8.93 16.29
N GLN A 64 11.87 9.86 16.38
CA GLN A 64 10.46 9.57 16.69
C GLN A 64 9.57 9.68 15.46
N LEU A 65 9.72 10.74 14.67
CA LEU A 65 8.86 11.03 13.52
C LEU A 65 9.45 10.46 12.24
N ILE A 66 9.11 9.21 11.94
CA ILE A 66 9.64 8.48 10.79
C ILE A 66 8.57 8.43 9.70
N ALA A 67 8.85 9.01 8.53
CA ALA A 67 7.96 8.94 7.38
C ALA A 67 8.37 7.80 6.45
N GLY A 68 7.46 6.86 6.20
CA GLY A 68 7.57 5.91 5.09
C GLY A 68 7.04 6.51 3.80
N ILE A 69 7.70 6.25 2.68
CA ILE A 69 7.37 6.82 1.37
C ILE A 69 7.41 5.74 0.30
N ASP A 70 6.35 5.69 -0.52
CA ASP A 70 6.23 4.82 -1.69
C ASP A 70 5.38 5.48 -2.79
N GLU A 71 5.58 5.07 -4.04
CA GLU A 71 4.84 5.53 -5.20
C GLU A 71 4.16 4.42 -6.01
N VAL A 72 3.04 4.78 -6.64
CA VAL A 72 2.31 3.91 -7.55
C VAL A 72 1.98 4.61 -8.87
N GLY A 73 1.73 3.81 -9.90
CA GLY A 73 1.30 4.34 -11.19
C GLY A 73 2.44 4.66 -12.14
N ARG A 74 3.65 4.12 -11.96
CA ARG A 74 4.74 4.36 -12.91
C ARG A 74 4.53 3.73 -14.29
N GLY A 75 4.07 2.49 -14.34
CA GLY A 75 3.89 1.72 -15.57
C GLY A 75 2.65 2.00 -16.43
N PRO A 76 1.49 2.42 -15.88
CA PRO A 76 0.30 2.76 -16.66
C PRO A 76 0.55 3.76 -17.79
N ILE A 77 -0.20 3.61 -18.89
CA ILE A 77 -0.18 4.55 -20.03
C ILE A 77 -1.16 5.70 -19.86
N ALA A 78 -2.02 5.63 -18.84
CA ALA A 78 -2.96 6.67 -18.45
C ALA A 78 -3.05 6.83 -16.93
N GLY A 79 -3.47 8.01 -16.51
CA GLY A 79 -3.63 8.42 -15.12
C GLY A 79 -2.34 8.94 -14.47
N PRO A 80 -2.44 9.48 -13.26
CA PRO A 80 -1.33 10.11 -12.57
C PRO A 80 -0.33 9.09 -12.00
N VAL A 81 0.83 9.61 -11.57
CA VAL A 81 1.65 8.98 -10.52
C VAL A 81 1.18 9.53 -9.18
N VAL A 82 1.03 8.66 -8.20
CA VAL A 82 0.63 9.02 -6.84
C VAL A 82 1.65 8.45 -5.88
N ALA A 83 2.17 9.27 -4.99
CA ALA A 83 2.95 8.85 -3.84
C ALA A 83 2.26 9.25 -2.55
N ALA A 84 2.59 8.52 -1.48
CA ALA A 84 2.18 8.87 -0.14
C ALA A 84 3.41 8.94 0.78
N ALA A 85 3.35 9.83 1.76
CA ALA A 85 4.24 9.85 2.89
C ALA A 85 3.40 9.62 4.15
N VAL A 86 3.78 8.65 4.99
CA VAL A 86 2.99 8.26 6.16
C VAL A 86 3.89 8.20 7.40
N ILE A 87 3.49 8.91 8.45
CA ILE A 87 4.09 8.83 9.79
C ILE A 87 3.13 8.05 10.69
N LEU A 88 3.59 6.93 11.23
CA LEU A 88 2.79 6.06 12.10
C LEU A 88 3.09 6.32 13.58
N PRO A 89 2.11 6.15 14.48
CA PRO A 89 2.36 6.26 15.92
C PRO A 89 3.24 5.13 16.44
N GLU A 90 3.82 5.32 17.63
CA GLU A 90 4.79 4.38 18.20
C GLU A 90 4.18 2.99 18.45
N ASP A 91 2.93 2.96 18.89
CA ASP A 91 2.15 1.78 19.24
C ASP A 91 1.33 1.22 18.06
N PHE A 92 1.57 1.72 16.84
CA PHE A 92 0.89 1.24 15.64
C PHE A 92 1.05 -0.26 15.47
N TYR A 93 -0.07 -0.97 15.30
CA TYR A 93 -0.09 -2.42 15.16
C TYR A 93 -1.12 -2.86 14.13
N LEU A 94 -0.64 -3.31 12.97
CA LEU A 94 -1.48 -3.80 11.89
C LEU A 94 -0.91 -5.08 11.25
N PRO A 95 -1.09 -6.26 11.88
CA PRO A 95 -0.56 -7.52 11.38
C PRO A 95 -1.02 -7.86 9.96
N GLY A 96 -0.05 -8.25 9.15
CA GLY A 96 -0.28 -8.59 7.75
C GLY A 96 -0.30 -7.40 6.80
N LEU A 97 -0.04 -6.18 7.28
CA LEU A 97 0.40 -5.08 6.43
C LEU A 97 1.71 -5.48 5.73
N THR A 98 1.75 -5.30 4.42
CA THR A 98 2.87 -5.63 3.53
C THR A 98 2.65 -4.90 2.20
N ASP A 99 3.51 -5.15 1.22
CA ASP A 99 3.35 -4.71 -0.18
C ASP A 99 1.88 -4.78 -0.62
N SER A 100 1.35 -3.63 -1.05
CA SER A 100 -0.03 -3.45 -1.46
C SER A 100 -0.45 -4.41 -2.59
N LYS A 101 0.49 -4.87 -3.43
CA LYS A 101 0.23 -5.82 -4.52
C LYS A 101 -0.07 -7.24 -4.02
N LYS A 102 0.34 -7.58 -2.80
CA LYS A 102 0.07 -8.89 -2.16
C LYS A 102 -1.25 -8.93 -1.40
N LEU A 103 -1.89 -7.78 -1.23
CA LEU A 103 -3.16 -7.65 -0.53
C LEU A 103 -4.32 -7.68 -1.53
N SER A 104 -5.42 -8.32 -1.15
CA SER A 104 -6.67 -8.19 -1.91
C SER A 104 -7.17 -6.75 -1.83
N GLU A 105 -7.98 -6.33 -2.81
CA GLU A 105 -8.56 -4.99 -2.84
C GLU A 105 -9.32 -4.67 -1.55
N GLN A 106 -10.22 -5.57 -1.11
CA GLN A 106 -10.96 -5.40 0.14
C GLN A 106 -10.04 -5.23 1.37
N LYS A 107 -8.94 -5.98 1.43
CA LYS A 107 -7.99 -5.88 2.54
C LYS A 107 -7.18 -4.58 2.49
N ARG A 108 -6.82 -4.11 1.29
CA ARG A 108 -6.19 -2.79 1.13
C ARG A 108 -7.10 -1.65 1.54
N GLU A 109 -8.36 -1.68 1.14
CA GLU A 109 -9.34 -0.67 1.53
C GLU A 109 -9.50 -0.63 3.05
N SER A 110 -9.66 -1.80 3.69
CA SER A 110 -9.72 -1.88 5.15
C SER A 110 -8.43 -1.38 5.83
N PHE A 111 -7.25 -1.68 5.27
CA PHE A 111 -5.98 -1.18 5.81
C PHE A 111 -5.79 0.30 5.58
N PHE A 112 -6.24 0.84 4.44
CA PHE A 112 -6.24 2.27 4.16
C PHE A 112 -7.00 3.03 5.25
N ASP A 113 -8.20 2.56 5.60
CA ASP A 113 -9.01 3.22 6.64
C ASP A 113 -8.29 3.19 7.99
N VAL A 114 -7.72 2.05 8.40
CA VAL A 114 -6.97 1.94 9.66
C VAL A 114 -5.72 2.82 9.66
N ILE A 115 -4.96 2.84 8.56
CA ILE A 115 -3.74 3.66 8.46
C ILE A 115 -4.10 5.14 8.53
N THR A 116 -5.09 5.59 7.77
CA THR A 116 -5.45 7.01 7.69
C THR A 116 -6.11 7.53 8.96
N ASP A 117 -6.82 6.67 9.71
CA ASP A 117 -7.39 6.99 11.01
C ASP A 117 -6.33 7.10 12.12
N GLN A 118 -5.31 6.23 12.11
CA GLN A 118 -4.32 6.15 13.19
C GLN A 118 -3.01 6.88 12.92
N ALA A 119 -2.69 7.18 11.65
CA ALA A 119 -1.43 7.84 11.31
C ALA A 119 -1.33 9.22 11.97
N ILE A 120 -0.12 9.56 12.42
CA ILE A 120 0.21 10.89 12.94
C ILE A 120 0.04 11.93 11.82
N ALA A 121 0.52 11.60 10.62
CA ALA A 121 0.37 12.43 9.44
C ALA A 121 0.40 11.57 8.16
N VAL A 122 -0.39 12.01 7.18
CA VAL A 122 -0.41 11.46 5.82
C VAL A 122 -0.31 12.62 4.86
N GLY A 123 0.67 12.57 3.96
CA GLY A 123 0.82 13.49 2.84
C GLY A 123 0.66 12.75 1.53
N LEU A 124 0.02 13.39 0.55
CA LEU A 124 -0.21 12.82 -0.79
C LEU A 124 0.45 13.70 -1.84
N GLY A 125 1.18 13.08 -2.75
CA GLY A 125 1.76 13.77 -3.89
C GLY A 125 1.26 13.17 -5.18
N ILE A 126 0.62 14.01 -5.99
CA ILE A 126 0.00 13.61 -7.25
C ILE A 126 0.71 14.37 -8.37
N VAL A 127 1.13 13.65 -9.40
CA VAL A 127 1.70 14.22 -10.62
C VAL A 127 0.87 13.79 -11.81
N SER A 128 0.30 14.77 -12.51
CA SER A 128 -0.63 14.57 -13.60
C SER A 128 0.06 13.98 -14.85
N PRO A 129 -0.69 13.35 -15.78
CA PRO A 129 -0.17 12.90 -17.07
C PRO A 129 0.55 14.01 -17.86
N THR A 130 0.02 15.23 -17.83
CA THR A 130 0.64 16.39 -18.49
C THR A 130 2.00 16.72 -17.87
N GLU A 131 2.11 16.72 -16.54
CA GLU A 131 3.39 16.94 -15.87
C GLU A 131 4.38 15.80 -16.15
N ILE A 132 3.91 14.54 -16.16
CA ILE A 132 4.72 13.37 -16.51
C ILE A 132 5.32 13.53 -17.91
N ASP A 133 4.52 13.96 -18.88
CA ASP A 133 4.96 14.18 -20.26
C ASP A 133 6.03 15.27 -20.37
N LEU A 134 6.00 16.29 -19.48
CA LEU A 134 6.97 17.39 -19.47
C LEU A 134 8.31 17.00 -18.83
N MET A 135 8.30 16.17 -17.78
CA MET A 135 9.50 15.92 -16.97
C MET A 135 10.05 14.49 -17.05
N ASN A 136 9.36 13.57 -17.74
CA ASN A 136 9.56 12.12 -17.74
C ASN A 136 9.10 11.40 -16.46
N ILE A 137 8.92 10.07 -16.58
CA ILE A 137 8.35 9.25 -15.51
C ILE A 137 9.24 9.13 -14.26
N HIS A 138 10.56 9.19 -14.43
CA HIS A 138 11.48 9.12 -13.30
C HIS A 138 11.39 10.38 -12.45
N GLN A 139 11.45 11.56 -13.09
CA GLN A 139 11.32 12.83 -12.37
C GLN A 139 9.92 13.02 -11.80
N ALA A 140 8.87 12.60 -12.52
CA ALA A 140 7.51 12.63 -11.99
C ALA A 140 7.33 11.75 -10.76
N SER A 141 8.03 10.61 -10.68
CA SER A 141 8.01 9.76 -9.49
C SER A 141 8.68 10.47 -8.31
N LEU A 142 9.88 11.03 -8.52
CA LEU A 142 10.57 11.82 -7.50
C LEU A 142 9.73 13.01 -7.04
N GLU A 143 9.09 13.74 -7.96
CA GLU A 143 8.24 14.87 -7.60
C GLU A 143 6.98 14.47 -6.84
N SER A 144 6.34 13.35 -7.22
CA SER A 144 5.21 12.85 -6.44
C SER A 144 5.63 12.57 -4.99
N MET A 145 6.80 11.96 -4.77
CA MET A 145 7.29 11.70 -3.42
C MET A 145 7.67 12.99 -2.67
N LYS A 146 8.32 13.95 -3.33
CA LYS A 146 8.64 15.26 -2.73
C LYS A 146 7.37 16.00 -2.30
N ARG A 147 6.36 16.06 -3.16
CA ARG A 147 5.03 16.63 -2.84
C ARG A 147 4.40 15.92 -1.65
N ALA A 148 4.43 14.59 -1.63
CA ALA A 148 3.88 13.82 -0.51
C ALA A 148 4.55 14.19 0.82
N VAL A 149 5.87 14.40 0.84
CA VAL A 149 6.57 14.87 2.06
C VAL A 149 6.18 16.30 2.43
N HIS A 150 6.08 17.21 1.47
CA HIS A 150 5.69 18.60 1.73
C HIS A 150 4.25 18.76 2.24
N GLU A 151 3.34 17.87 1.82
CA GLU A 151 1.95 17.86 2.27
C GLU A 151 1.76 17.25 3.68
N LEU A 152 2.82 16.73 4.31
CA LEU A 152 2.73 16.28 5.69
C LEU A 152 2.47 17.46 6.64
N LEU A 153 1.36 17.42 7.36
CA LEU A 153 1.02 18.40 8.39
C LEU A 153 2.00 18.40 9.57
N ILE A 154 2.67 17.27 9.81
CA ILE A 154 3.70 17.10 10.83
C ILE A 154 5.00 16.70 10.13
N GLN A 155 6.04 17.49 10.35
CA GLN A 155 7.32 17.32 9.66
C GLN A 155 8.08 16.08 10.19
N PRO A 156 8.64 15.24 9.30
CA PRO A 156 9.39 14.07 9.73
C PRO A 156 10.80 14.44 10.21
N GLU A 157 11.40 13.55 11.00
CA GLU A 157 12.80 13.58 11.39
C GLU A 157 13.67 12.69 10.49
N HIS A 158 13.08 11.64 9.89
CA HIS A 158 13.77 10.72 8.99
C HIS A 158 12.82 10.15 7.93
N LEU A 159 13.33 9.96 6.72
CA LEU A 159 12.59 9.37 5.60
C LEU A 159 13.04 7.93 5.31
N LEU A 160 12.09 6.99 5.28
CA LEU A 160 12.28 5.63 4.76
C LEU A 160 11.62 5.56 3.38
N ILE A 161 12.41 5.29 2.32
CA ILE A 161 11.94 5.39 0.93
C ILE A 161 12.17 4.06 0.20
N ASP A 162 11.18 3.59 -0.59
CA ASP A 162 11.38 2.42 -1.45
C ASP A 162 12.33 2.75 -2.61
N ALA A 163 13.48 2.08 -2.64
CA ALA A 163 14.44 2.03 -3.75
C ALA A 163 14.87 3.38 -4.39
N MET A 164 14.66 4.53 -3.74
CA MET A 164 15.04 5.86 -4.24
C MET A 164 15.63 6.75 -3.14
N LYS A 165 16.25 7.85 -3.57
CA LYS A 165 16.59 9.00 -2.71
C LYS A 165 15.89 10.23 -3.27
N LEU A 166 15.44 11.12 -2.39
CA LEU A 166 14.81 12.37 -2.77
C LEU A 166 15.85 13.48 -2.68
N PRO A 167 16.47 13.89 -3.80
CA PRO A 167 17.39 15.03 -3.79
C PRO A 167 16.66 16.29 -3.33
N ASP A 168 17.40 17.26 -2.81
CA ASP A 168 16.90 18.58 -2.40
C ASP A 168 15.96 18.59 -1.18
N LEU A 169 15.63 17.43 -0.60
CA LEU A 169 14.95 17.35 0.69
C LEU A 169 15.97 17.31 1.83
N ASN A 170 15.90 18.28 2.73
CA ASN A 170 16.81 18.44 3.86
C ASN A 170 16.40 17.57 5.07
N TYR A 171 16.18 16.28 4.83
CA TYR A 171 15.94 15.27 5.87
C TYR A 171 16.95 14.14 5.74
N PRO A 172 17.37 13.51 6.86
CA PRO A 172 17.99 12.20 6.84
C PRO A 172 17.12 11.18 6.09
N GLN A 173 17.73 10.37 5.23
CA GLN A 173 17.01 9.41 4.38
C GLN A 173 17.69 8.04 4.35
N THR A 174 16.87 6.99 4.42
CA THR A 174 17.29 5.61 4.19
C THR A 174 16.51 5.06 2.99
N SER A 175 17.24 4.79 1.91
CA SER A 175 16.69 4.07 0.75
C SER A 175 16.73 2.57 1.02
N ILE A 176 15.61 1.88 0.82
CA ILE A 176 15.46 0.45 1.09
C ILE A 176 14.98 -0.25 -0.17
N ILE A 177 15.75 -1.20 -0.69
CA ILE A 177 15.31 -2.02 -1.83
C ILE A 177 14.19 -2.96 -1.36
N LYS A 178 13.02 -2.86 -2.01
CA LYS A 178 11.78 -3.58 -1.62
C LYS A 178 11.35 -3.16 -0.21
N GLY A 179 11.31 -1.85 0.01
CA GLY A 179 10.99 -1.24 1.30
C GLY A 179 9.59 -1.60 1.78
N ASP A 180 8.62 -1.69 0.87
CA ASP A 180 7.24 -2.12 1.12
C ASP A 180 7.11 -3.52 1.77
N ALA A 181 8.10 -4.39 1.57
CA ALA A 181 8.18 -5.72 2.16
C ALA A 181 9.08 -5.79 3.40
N LYS A 182 9.70 -4.68 3.81
CA LYS A 182 10.73 -4.66 4.88
C LYS A 182 10.56 -3.55 5.91
N SER A 183 9.72 -2.56 5.65
CA SER A 183 9.39 -1.42 6.52
C SER A 183 7.87 -1.30 6.59
N ILE A 184 7.33 -1.25 7.82
CA ILE A 184 5.91 -1.04 8.05
C ILE A 184 5.48 0.35 7.56
N SER A 185 6.33 1.36 7.73
CA SER A 185 6.06 2.72 7.30
C SER A 185 5.94 2.82 5.78
N ILE A 186 6.87 2.20 5.04
CA ILE A 186 6.82 2.15 3.56
C ILE A 186 5.62 1.33 3.10
N ALA A 187 5.33 0.19 3.75
CA ALA A 187 4.14 -0.61 3.43
C ALA A 187 2.84 0.19 3.61
N ALA A 188 2.73 0.99 4.66
CA ALA A 188 1.59 1.87 4.89
C ALA A 188 1.45 2.91 3.77
N ALA A 189 2.54 3.59 3.41
CA ALA A 189 2.58 4.51 2.28
C ALA A 189 2.16 3.84 0.96
N SER A 190 2.63 2.60 0.71
CA SER A 190 2.25 1.82 -0.47
C SER A 190 0.74 1.60 -0.55
N VAL A 191 0.11 1.22 0.57
CA VAL A 191 -1.35 1.02 0.64
C VAL A 191 -2.08 2.34 0.41
N VAL A 192 -1.67 3.42 1.07
CA VAL A 192 -2.29 4.75 0.91
C VAL A 192 -2.21 5.23 -0.53
N ALA A 193 -1.03 5.18 -1.14
CA ALA A 193 -0.81 5.59 -2.52
C ALA A 193 -1.64 4.72 -3.49
N LYS A 194 -1.65 3.40 -3.29
CA LYS A 194 -2.37 2.44 -4.15
C LYS A 194 -3.88 2.65 -4.13
N VAL A 195 -4.49 2.72 -2.94
CA VAL A 195 -5.94 2.90 -2.82
C VAL A 195 -6.34 4.27 -3.35
N THR A 196 -5.59 5.32 -3.04
CA THR A 196 -5.84 6.68 -3.57
C THR A 196 -5.84 6.66 -5.10
N ARG A 197 -4.79 6.11 -5.72
CA ARG A 197 -4.70 6.05 -7.19
C ARG A 197 -5.82 5.21 -7.81
N ASP A 198 -6.15 4.06 -7.23
CA ASP A 198 -7.20 3.19 -7.78
C ASP A 198 -8.58 3.86 -7.71
N ARG A 199 -8.88 4.59 -6.62
CA ARG A 199 -10.09 5.43 -6.52
C ARG A 199 -10.10 6.51 -7.62
N MET A 200 -9.01 7.25 -7.81
CA MET A 200 -8.90 8.23 -8.91
C MET A 200 -9.13 7.61 -10.29
N MET A 201 -8.59 6.41 -10.55
CA MET A 201 -8.79 5.74 -11.83
C MET A 201 -10.24 5.30 -12.05
N LYS A 202 -10.96 4.91 -10.99
CA LYS A 202 -12.39 4.60 -11.05
C LYS A 202 -13.22 5.87 -11.32
N ASP A 203 -12.85 6.99 -10.72
CA ASP A 203 -13.51 8.28 -11.00
C ASP A 203 -13.30 8.69 -12.46
N ILE A 204 -12.06 8.59 -12.97
CA ILE A 204 -11.75 8.83 -14.38
C ILE A 204 -12.55 7.89 -15.30
N ALA A 205 -12.76 6.64 -14.91
CA ALA A 205 -13.55 5.68 -15.67
C ALA A 205 -15.02 6.11 -15.83
N SER A 206 -15.58 6.76 -14.81
CA SER A 206 -16.94 7.30 -14.84
C SER A 206 -17.07 8.42 -15.87
N ASP A 207 -16.06 9.30 -15.96
CA ASP A 207 -16.04 10.43 -16.90
C ASP A 207 -15.67 10.01 -18.33
N TYR A 208 -14.90 8.93 -18.48
CA TYR A 208 -14.42 8.40 -19.76
C TYR A 208 -14.81 6.92 -19.91
N PRO A 209 -16.11 6.62 -20.12
CA PRO A 209 -16.58 5.25 -20.27
C PRO A 209 -16.01 4.60 -21.54
N GLY A 210 -15.83 3.28 -21.51
CA GLY A 210 -15.36 2.49 -22.66
C GLY A 210 -13.85 2.22 -22.68
N TYR A 211 -13.06 2.91 -21.86
CA TYR A 211 -11.61 2.66 -21.77
C TYR A 211 -11.21 1.52 -20.83
N GLY A 212 -12.09 1.08 -19.91
CA GLY A 212 -11.81 0.01 -18.94
C GLY A 212 -10.91 0.41 -17.77
N PHE A 213 -10.76 1.71 -17.50
CA PHE A 213 -9.89 2.25 -16.45
C PHE A 213 -10.18 1.68 -15.06
N GLU A 214 -11.43 1.38 -14.75
CA GLU A 214 -11.90 0.79 -13.50
C GLU A 214 -11.43 -0.66 -13.30
N LYS A 215 -10.97 -1.34 -14.36
CA LYS A 215 -10.47 -2.72 -14.30
C LYS A 215 -8.95 -2.76 -14.29
N HIS A 216 -8.33 -2.10 -15.26
CA HIS A 216 -6.88 -2.17 -15.47
C HIS A 216 -6.15 -0.92 -15.00
N MET A 217 -6.79 0.04 -14.33
CA MET A 217 -6.15 1.18 -13.66
C MET A 217 -5.18 1.99 -14.54
N GLY A 218 -5.49 2.08 -15.84
CA GLY A 218 -4.68 2.75 -16.86
C GLY A 218 -3.50 1.96 -17.43
N TYR A 219 -3.27 0.70 -17.03
CA TYR A 219 -2.28 -0.17 -17.67
C TYR A 219 -2.65 -0.45 -19.14
N GLY A 220 -1.65 -0.52 -20.02
CA GLY A 220 -1.83 -0.74 -21.46
C GLY A 220 -2.19 -2.19 -21.81
N THR A 221 -3.34 -2.67 -21.34
CA THR A 221 -3.88 -3.97 -21.71
C THR A 221 -4.38 -3.95 -23.15
N ARG A 222 -4.65 -5.13 -23.72
CA ARG A 222 -5.25 -5.21 -25.06
C ARG A 222 -6.58 -4.45 -25.14
N GLU A 223 -7.43 -4.55 -24.12
CA GLU A 223 -8.71 -3.82 -24.03
C GLU A 223 -8.47 -2.30 -24.09
N HIS A 224 -7.51 -1.80 -23.30
CA HIS A 224 -7.17 -0.38 -23.26
C HIS A 224 -6.62 0.13 -24.60
N LEU A 225 -5.74 -0.63 -25.26
CA LEU A 225 -5.16 -0.24 -26.54
C LEU A 225 -6.19 -0.23 -27.68
N GLU A 226 -7.15 -1.14 -27.68
CA GLU A 226 -8.26 -1.12 -28.64
C GLU A 226 -9.22 0.04 -28.37
N ALA A 227 -9.51 0.36 -27.10
CA ALA A 227 -10.26 1.56 -26.75
C ALA A 227 -9.54 2.83 -27.20
N LEU A 228 -8.22 2.91 -27.02
CA LEU A 228 -7.41 4.04 -27.46
C LEU A 228 -7.45 4.23 -28.99
N LYS A 229 -7.43 3.14 -29.77
CA LYS A 229 -7.56 3.19 -31.24
C LYS A 229 -8.94 3.65 -31.69
N THR A 230 -9.99 3.28 -30.98
CA THR A 230 -11.39 3.50 -31.40
C THR A 230 -11.96 4.82 -30.88
N LEU A 231 -11.62 5.20 -29.65
CA LEU A 231 -12.14 6.38 -28.95
C LEU A 231 -11.15 7.57 -28.98
N GLY A 232 -9.88 7.33 -29.33
CA GLY A 232 -8.82 8.35 -29.31
C GLY A 232 -8.21 8.54 -27.91
N SER A 233 -7.20 9.41 -27.80
CA SER A 233 -6.56 9.73 -26.52
C SER A 233 -7.39 10.72 -25.69
N THR A 234 -7.30 10.60 -24.37
CA THR A 234 -7.94 11.51 -23.40
C THR A 234 -6.90 12.42 -22.74
N PRO A 235 -7.30 13.48 -22.03
CA PRO A 235 -6.38 14.29 -21.22
C PRO A 235 -5.61 13.47 -20.15
N TYR A 236 -6.12 12.30 -19.79
CA TYR A 236 -5.50 11.41 -18.81
C TYR A 236 -4.47 10.44 -19.41
N HIS A 237 -4.33 10.38 -20.73
CA HIS A 237 -3.31 9.57 -21.37
C HIS A 237 -1.95 10.28 -21.32
N ARG A 238 -0.87 9.51 -21.11
CA ARG A 238 0.51 9.99 -21.09
C ARG A 238 1.04 10.00 -22.53
N LYS A 239 0.97 11.16 -23.18
CA LYS A 239 1.20 11.31 -24.61
C LYS A 239 2.65 11.03 -25.00
N SER A 240 3.58 11.11 -24.06
CA SER A 240 4.99 10.75 -24.26
C SER A 240 5.26 9.24 -24.26
N PHE A 241 4.32 8.41 -23.76
CA PHE A 241 4.53 6.97 -23.62
C PHE A 241 4.23 6.25 -24.93
N ALA A 242 5.05 5.27 -25.31
CA ALA A 242 4.66 4.29 -26.30
C ALA A 242 3.66 3.28 -25.68
N PRO A 243 2.57 2.91 -26.36
CA PRO A 243 2.20 3.28 -27.74
C PRO A 243 1.29 4.51 -27.85
N VAL A 244 0.97 5.21 -26.76
CA VAL A 244 0.04 6.37 -26.75
C VAL A 244 0.47 7.45 -27.73
N ASN A 245 1.77 7.71 -27.83
CA ASN A 245 2.36 8.70 -28.74
C ASN A 245 2.03 8.48 -30.24
N GLN A 246 1.44 7.35 -30.61
CA GLN A 246 0.98 7.04 -31.97
C GLN A 246 -0.49 7.45 -32.22
N PHE A 247 -1.21 7.86 -31.17
CA PHE A 247 -2.65 8.15 -31.15
C PHE A 247 -2.96 9.59 -30.69
N VAL A 248 -2.00 10.50 -30.82
CA VAL A 248 -2.07 11.89 -30.36
C VAL A 248 -2.00 12.86 -31.52
#